data_AF-A0A0E0N7L8-F1
#
_entry.id   AF-A0A0E0N7L8-F1
#
_cell.length_a   1.000
_cell.length_b   1.000
_cell.length_c   1.000
_cell.angle_alpha   90.00
_cell.angle_beta   90.00
_cell.angle_gamma   90.00
#
_symmetry.space_group_name_H-M   'P 1'
#
loop_
_entity.id
_entity.type
_entity.pdbx_description
1 polymer ?
#
loop_
_entity_poly.entity_id
_entity_poly.type
_entity_poly.pdbx_seq_one_letter_code
_entity_poly.pdbx_strand_id
1 'polypeptide(L)'
;MNARAGAAPVIGGDRLKKYVLHKLRTELPEGPFCLLYMHSTVQSDDNNPGMSILRGVYEDLPPEYKERLQILYFLHPGLRSRLAIATLGRLFLSGGLYWKIKYVSRLEYLWGDIRKGEVEIPDFVIDHDKILEHRPLTDYGIEPDPLHLADMPAVGYSLGRYEDKWSPEDRWYSRNYM
;
A
#
# COMPACT_ATOMS: atom_id res chain seq x y z
N MET A 1 25.15 15.54 11.63
CA MET A 1 25.47 14.22 12.21
C MET A 1 24.50 13.22 11.60
N ASN A 2 24.95 12.43 10.62
CA ASN A 2 24.10 11.43 9.97
C ASN A 2 24.03 10.19 10.85
N ALA A 3 22.89 9.98 11.51
CA ALA A 3 22.59 8.70 12.14
C ALA A 3 22.46 7.65 11.02
N ARG A 4 23.48 6.82 10.87
CA ARG A 4 23.37 5.58 10.10
C ARG A 4 22.36 4.72 10.84
N ALA A 5 21.18 4.52 10.28
CA ALA A 5 20.28 3.47 10.73
C ALA A 5 21.07 2.16 10.65
N GLY A 6 21.45 1.60 11.80
CA GLY A 6 22.09 0.29 11.85
C GLY A 6 21.15 -0.73 11.23
N ALA A 7 21.70 -1.70 10.49
CA ALA A 7 20.91 -2.83 9.99
C ALA A 7 20.10 -3.41 11.15
N ALA A 8 18.78 -3.46 11.00
CA ALA A 8 17.93 -4.02 12.04
C ALA A 8 18.36 -5.47 12.29
N PRO A 9 18.53 -5.90 13.55
CA PRO A 9 18.87 -7.29 13.83
C PRO A 9 17.79 -8.21 13.23
N VAL A 10 18.20 -9.25 12.51
CA VAL A 10 17.27 -10.23 11.94
C VAL A 10 16.48 -10.87 13.07
N ILE A 11 15.17 -10.63 13.13
CA ILE A 11 14.26 -11.21 14.12
C ILE A 11 13.59 -12.42 13.47
N GLY A 12 13.76 -13.61 14.04
CA GLY A 12 13.05 -14.81 13.59
C GLY A 12 11.53 -14.65 13.72
N GLY A 13 10.79 -15.19 12.75
CA GLY A 13 9.33 -15.04 12.66
C GLY A 13 8.57 -15.46 13.93
N ASP A 14 9.00 -16.54 14.60
CA ASP A 14 8.39 -16.98 15.86
C ASP A 14 8.58 -15.97 17.00
N ARG A 15 9.73 -15.28 17.04
CA ARG A 15 10.00 -14.25 18.03
C ARG A 15 9.13 -13.02 17.77
N LEU A 16 8.98 -12.62 16.51
CA LEU A 16 8.06 -11.55 16.12
C LEU A 16 6.62 -11.90 16.51
N LYS A 17 6.16 -13.12 16.20
CA LYS A 17 4.82 -13.59 16.57
C LYS A 17 4.58 -13.51 18.08
N LYS A 18 5.50 -14.04 18.89
CA LYS A 18 5.41 -13.99 20.37
C LYS A 18 5.39 -12.55 20.89
N TYR A 19 6.20 -11.66 20.30
CA TYR A 19 6.24 -10.26 20.68
C TYR A 19 4.91 -9.55 20.40
N VAL A 20 4.35 -9.73 19.21
CA VAL A 20 3.05 -9.14 18.84
C VAL A 20 1.94 -9.63 19.77
N LEU A 21 1.86 -10.94 20.03
CA LEU A 21 0.88 -11.50 20.95
C LEU A 21 1.05 -10.98 22.38
N HIS A 22 2.29 -10.82 22.84
CA HIS A 22 2.56 -10.24 24.15
C HIS A 22 2.07 -8.80 24.23
N LYS A 23 2.46 -7.94 23.27
CA LYS A 23 2.03 -6.54 23.18
C LYS A 23 0.51 -6.40 23.16
N LEU A 24 -0.18 -7.21 22.36
CA LEU A 24 -1.65 -7.19 22.30
C LEU A 24 -2.30 -7.57 23.62
N ARG A 25 -1.68 -8.45 24.43
CA ARG A 25 -2.23 -8.84 25.73
C ARG A 25 -1.95 -7.85 26.84
N THR A 26 -0.83 -7.11 26.78
CA THR A 26 -0.38 -6.25 27.87
C THR A 26 -0.75 -4.79 27.70
N GLU A 27 -0.87 -4.31 26.46
CA GLU A 27 -0.99 -2.87 26.17
C GLU A 27 -2.32 -2.51 25.49
N LEU A 28 -3.09 -3.50 25.04
CA LEU A 28 -4.33 -3.24 24.33
C LEU A 28 -5.46 -2.93 25.33
N PRO A 29 -6.11 -1.76 25.25
CA PRO A 29 -7.23 -1.41 26.12
C PRO A 29 -8.42 -2.34 25.88
N GLU A 30 -9.38 -2.41 26.80
CA GLU A 30 -10.64 -3.11 26.57
C GLU A 30 -11.46 -2.45 25.45
N GLY A 31 -12.25 -3.26 24.74
CA GLY A 31 -13.12 -2.79 23.64
C GLY A 31 -12.57 -3.02 22.22
N PRO A 32 -13.29 -2.53 21.19
CA PRO A 32 -12.92 -2.71 19.79
C PRO A 32 -11.60 -2.02 19.47
N PHE A 33 -10.80 -2.61 18.57
CA PHE A 33 -9.53 -2.03 18.15
C PHE A 33 -9.25 -2.25 16.66
N CYS A 34 -8.31 -1.47 16.13
CA CYS A 34 -7.79 -1.62 14.78
C CYS A 34 -6.28 -1.88 14.84
N LEU A 35 -5.74 -2.52 13.81
CA LEU A 35 -4.31 -2.72 13.64
C LEU A 35 -3.84 -1.97 12.40
N LEU A 36 -2.69 -1.31 12.50
CA LEU A 36 -2.03 -0.67 11.37
C LEU A 36 -0.73 -1.41 11.05
N TYR A 37 -0.73 -2.11 9.93
CA TYR A 37 0.47 -2.72 9.37
C TYR A 37 1.07 -1.78 8.32
N MET A 38 2.23 -1.20 8.64
CA MET A 38 2.98 -0.32 7.75
C MET A 38 3.91 -1.15 6.88
N HIS A 39 3.60 -1.26 5.59
CA HIS A 39 4.38 -2.04 4.63
C HIS A 39 5.24 -1.16 3.72
N SER A 40 5.57 0.04 4.21
CA SER A 40 6.39 1.00 3.47
C SER A 40 7.79 0.45 3.28
N THR A 41 8.35 0.59 2.07
CA THR A 41 9.71 0.16 1.74
C THR A 41 10.00 -1.33 1.99
N VAL A 42 8.97 -2.17 2.07
CA VAL A 42 9.16 -3.61 2.27
C VAL A 42 9.64 -4.26 0.98
N GLN A 43 10.79 -4.93 1.07
CA GLN A 43 11.39 -5.78 0.06
C GLN A 43 11.15 -7.24 0.44
N SER A 44 10.62 -8.03 -0.50
CA SER A 44 10.20 -9.40 -0.26
C SER A 44 11.28 -10.31 0.32
N ASP A 45 12.55 -10.07 -0.01
CA ASP A 45 13.68 -10.93 0.36
C ASP A 45 14.44 -10.46 1.61
N ASP A 46 14.07 -9.32 2.19
CA ASP A 46 14.81 -8.70 3.30
C ASP A 46 13.93 -8.52 4.55
N ASN A 47 12.90 -7.69 4.46
CA ASN A 47 12.13 -7.20 5.61
C ASN A 47 10.63 -7.54 5.53
N ASN A 48 10.29 -8.67 4.91
CA ASN A 48 8.91 -9.15 4.80
C ASN A 48 8.64 -10.36 5.71
N PRO A 49 7.79 -10.23 6.75
CA PRO A 49 7.43 -11.37 7.60
C PRO A 49 6.64 -12.45 6.85
N GLY A 50 6.08 -12.14 5.68
CA GLY A 50 5.31 -13.06 4.86
C GLY A 50 3.89 -13.32 5.40
N MET A 51 3.06 -13.93 4.56
CA MET A 51 1.66 -14.23 4.87
C MET A 51 1.49 -15.26 5.98
N SER A 52 2.46 -16.18 6.13
CA SER A 52 2.44 -17.24 7.15
C SER A 52 2.54 -16.69 8.57
N ILE A 53 3.39 -15.68 8.79
CA ILE A 53 3.54 -15.05 10.12
C ILE A 53 2.30 -14.23 10.47
N LEU A 54 1.76 -13.45 9.52
CA LEU A 54 0.51 -12.71 9.72
C LEU A 54 -0.65 -13.64 10.05
N ARG A 55 -0.80 -14.75 9.31
CA ARG A 55 -1.76 -15.81 9.61
C ARG A 55 -1.55 -16.37 11.01
N GLY A 56 -0.32 -16.76 11.35
CA GLY A 56 0.01 -17.38 12.63
C GLY A 56 -0.28 -16.47 13.82
N VAL A 57 0.04 -15.16 13.72
CA VAL A 57 -0.33 -14.18 14.75
C VAL A 57 -1.84 -14.18 14.95
N TYR A 58 -2.62 -14.09 13.87
CA TYR A 58 -4.07 -14.04 13.99
C TYR A 58 -4.67 -15.36 14.49
N GLU A 59 -4.21 -16.51 14.03
CA GLU A 59 -4.71 -17.82 14.48
C GLU A 59 -4.46 -18.04 15.98
N ASP A 60 -3.32 -17.58 16.49
CA ASP A 60 -2.95 -17.68 17.92
C ASP A 60 -3.67 -16.64 18.81
N LEU A 61 -4.40 -15.68 18.24
CA LEU A 61 -5.21 -14.74 19.03
C LEU A 61 -6.39 -15.48 19.69
N PRO A 62 -6.70 -15.18 20.97
CA PRO A 62 -7.92 -15.66 21.60
C PRO A 62 -9.16 -15.19 20.82
N PRO A 63 -10.27 -15.95 20.81
CA PRO A 63 -11.51 -15.58 20.09
C PRO A 63 -12.00 -14.16 20.39
N GLU A 64 -11.92 -13.75 21.65
CA GLU A 64 -12.32 -12.41 22.12
C GLU A 64 -11.54 -11.28 21.39
N TYR A 65 -10.24 -11.47 21.15
CA TYR A 65 -9.42 -10.50 20.41
C TYR A 65 -9.77 -10.50 18.93
N LYS A 66 -10.07 -11.68 18.36
CA LYS A 66 -10.49 -11.80 16.96
C LYS A 66 -11.82 -11.08 16.74
N GLU A 67 -12.76 -11.16 17.68
CA GLU A 67 -14.05 -10.47 17.61
C GLU A 67 -13.90 -8.96 17.77
N ARG A 68 -13.04 -8.51 18.69
CA ARG A 68 -12.78 -7.09 18.94
C ARG A 68 -11.99 -6.39 17.84
N LEU A 69 -11.13 -7.12 17.10
CA LEU A 69 -10.41 -6.58 15.95
C LEU A 69 -11.41 -6.17 14.85
N GLN A 70 -11.53 -4.88 14.57
CA GLN A 70 -12.45 -4.36 13.56
C GLN A 70 -11.80 -4.33 12.17
N ILE A 71 -10.65 -3.68 12.07
CA ILE A 71 -9.96 -3.42 10.79
C ILE A 71 -8.47 -3.67 10.96
N LEU A 72 -7.87 -4.30 9.94
CA LEU A 72 -6.42 -4.34 9.72
C LEU A 72 -6.11 -3.39 8.54
N TYR A 73 -5.62 -2.20 8.86
CA TYR A 73 -5.11 -1.26 7.88
C TYR A 73 -3.78 -1.76 7.35
N PHE A 74 -3.69 -1.91 6.04
CA PHE A 74 -2.47 -2.26 5.34
C PHE A 74 -2.00 -1.02 4.59
N LEU A 75 -1.03 -0.31 5.17
CA LEU A 75 -0.50 0.96 4.67
C LEU A 75 0.66 0.73 3.68
N HIS A 76 0.62 1.46 2.56
CA HIS A 76 1.56 1.39 1.44
C HIS A 76 1.76 -0.03 0.86
N PRO A 77 0.68 -0.81 0.60
CA PRO A 77 0.82 -2.09 -0.07
C PRO A 77 1.19 -1.88 -1.54
N GLY A 78 2.35 -2.37 -1.96
CA GLY A 78 2.71 -2.43 -3.37
C GLY A 78 1.79 -3.37 -4.17
N LEU A 79 1.81 -3.25 -5.51
CA LEU A 79 0.97 -4.08 -6.39
C LEU A 79 1.20 -5.58 -6.20
N ARG A 80 2.47 -6.01 -6.02
CA ARG A 80 2.81 -7.42 -5.76
C ARG A 80 2.12 -7.94 -4.50
N SER A 81 2.18 -7.19 -3.40
CA SER A 81 1.55 -7.56 -2.12
C SER A 81 0.02 -7.57 -2.24
N ARG A 82 -0.56 -6.60 -2.94
CA ARG A 82 -2.01 -6.58 -3.24
C ARG A 82 -2.43 -7.82 -4.02
N LEU A 83 -1.70 -8.17 -5.09
CA LEU A 83 -1.97 -9.35 -5.91
C LEU A 83 -1.79 -10.64 -5.10
N ALA A 84 -0.74 -10.73 -4.29
CA ALA A 84 -0.50 -11.89 -3.43
C ALA A 84 -1.65 -12.10 -2.43
N ILE A 85 -2.15 -11.04 -1.79
CA ILE A 85 -3.26 -11.16 -0.85
C ILE A 85 -4.58 -11.41 -1.59
N ALA A 86 -4.80 -10.80 -2.76
CA ALA A 86 -5.99 -11.05 -3.57
C ALA A 86 -6.08 -12.51 -4.05
N THR A 87 -4.95 -13.09 -4.48
CA THR A 87 -4.89 -14.45 -5.04
C THR A 87 -4.78 -15.54 -3.97
N LEU A 88 -3.88 -15.36 -3.00
CA LEU A 88 -3.54 -16.36 -1.99
C LEU A 88 -4.19 -16.05 -0.63
N GLY A 89 -4.55 -14.80 -0.35
CA GLY A 89 -5.07 -14.40 0.96
C GLY A 89 -6.32 -15.17 1.39
N ARG A 90 -7.20 -15.57 0.47
CA ARG A 90 -8.37 -16.40 0.81
C ARG A 90 -8.04 -17.81 1.29
N LEU A 91 -6.89 -18.36 0.87
CA LEU A 91 -6.44 -19.70 1.25
C LEU A 91 -5.54 -19.66 2.49
N PHE A 92 -4.71 -18.61 2.59
CA PHE A 92 -3.67 -18.53 3.60
C PHE A 92 -4.03 -17.64 4.79
N LEU A 93 -4.93 -16.68 4.66
CA LEU A 93 -5.48 -15.97 5.81
C LEU A 93 -6.77 -16.67 6.25
N SER A 94 -7.04 -16.66 7.56
CA SER A 94 -8.35 -17.05 8.02
C SER A 94 -9.43 -16.16 7.38
N GLY A 95 -10.59 -16.73 7.06
CA GLY A 95 -11.67 -15.98 6.41
C GLY A 95 -12.03 -14.71 7.18
N GLY A 96 -12.11 -14.79 8.52
CA GLY A 96 -12.38 -13.63 9.37
C GLY A 96 -11.31 -12.52 9.30
N LEU A 97 -10.03 -12.86 9.14
CA LEU A 97 -8.98 -11.85 8.99
C LEU A 97 -8.99 -11.21 7.60
N TYR A 98 -9.15 -12.01 6.55
CA TYR A 98 -9.12 -11.52 5.16
C TYR A 98 -10.15 -10.41 4.93
N TRP A 99 -11.37 -10.59 5.46
CA TRP A 99 -12.45 -9.60 5.34
C TRP A 99 -12.21 -8.32 6.16
N LYS A 100 -11.27 -8.31 7.09
CA LYS A 100 -10.92 -7.14 7.92
C LYS A 100 -9.81 -6.29 7.31
N ILE A 101 -9.19 -6.72 6.21
CA ILE A 101 -8.09 -5.99 5.58
C ILE A 101 -8.62 -4.78 4.82
N LYS A 102 -8.11 -3.59 5.16
CA LYS A 102 -8.34 -2.34 4.40
C LYS A 102 -7.01 -1.83 3.85
N TYR A 103 -6.89 -1.77 2.53
CA TYR A 103 -5.68 -1.25 1.86
C TYR A 103 -5.69 0.27 1.87
N VAL A 104 -4.56 0.86 2.25
CA VAL A 104 -4.36 2.30 2.33
C VAL A 104 -3.10 2.65 1.52
N SER A 105 -3.28 3.23 0.33
CA SER A 105 -2.14 3.61 -0.54
C SER A 105 -1.40 4.85 -0.04
N ARG A 106 -2.06 5.71 0.75
CA ARG A 106 -1.56 7.02 1.16
C ARG A 106 -1.98 7.34 2.59
N LEU A 107 -1.15 8.04 3.34
CA LEU A 107 -1.44 8.46 4.71
C LEU A 107 -2.68 9.37 4.81
N GLU A 108 -2.96 10.17 3.79
CA GLU A 108 -4.16 11.04 3.75
C GLU A 108 -5.47 10.26 3.95
N TYR A 109 -5.56 9.03 3.39
CA TYR A 109 -6.75 8.19 3.53
C TYR A 109 -6.84 7.53 4.91
N LEU A 110 -5.71 7.35 5.60
CA LEU A 110 -5.70 6.84 6.97
C LEU A 110 -6.37 7.83 7.92
N TRP A 111 -6.14 9.13 7.72
CA TRP A 111 -6.69 10.19 8.56
C TRP A 111 -8.18 10.44 8.37
N GLY A 112 -8.80 9.85 7.33
CA GLY A 112 -10.25 9.81 7.20
C GLY A 112 -10.91 8.90 8.25
N ASP A 113 -10.19 7.89 8.73
CA ASP A 113 -10.70 6.91 9.68
C ASP A 113 -10.11 7.05 11.09
N ILE A 114 -8.84 7.46 11.20
CA ILE A 114 -8.08 7.54 12.46
C ILE A 114 -7.79 9.00 12.78
N ARG A 115 -7.97 9.43 14.03
CA ARG A 115 -7.65 10.81 14.44
C ARG A 115 -6.13 11.02 14.37
N LYS A 116 -5.72 12.14 13.77
CA LYS A 116 -4.30 12.53 13.74
C LYS A 116 -3.75 12.63 15.17
N GLY A 117 -2.60 12.02 15.40
CA GLY A 117 -1.93 12.00 16.71
C GLY A 117 -2.26 10.80 17.59
N GLU A 118 -3.21 9.94 17.22
CA GLU A 118 -3.45 8.67 17.93
C GLU A 118 -2.41 7.59 17.60
N VAL A 119 -1.75 7.72 16.44
CA VAL A 119 -0.71 6.80 15.99
C VAL A 119 0.53 7.58 15.58
N GLU A 120 1.67 7.22 16.15
CA GLU A 120 2.97 7.72 15.74
C GLU A 120 3.39 7.04 14.43
N ILE A 121 3.56 7.85 13.37
CA ILE A 121 4.04 7.37 12.07
C ILE A 121 5.55 7.60 11.99
N PRO A 122 6.37 6.56 11.73
CA PRO A 122 7.81 6.73 11.58
C PRO A 122 8.20 7.65 10.42
N ASP A 123 9.27 8.42 10.57
CA ASP A 123 9.72 9.41 9.56
C ASP A 123 9.91 8.81 8.16
N PHE A 124 10.47 7.60 8.06
CA PHE A 124 10.69 6.94 6.77
C PHE A 124 9.38 6.64 6.03
N VAL A 125 8.27 6.42 6.75
CA VAL A 125 6.94 6.19 6.17
C VAL A 125 6.38 7.49 5.62
N ILE A 126 6.59 8.59 6.34
CA ILE A 126 6.19 9.95 5.93
C ILE A 126 6.96 10.34 4.67
N ASP A 127 8.27 10.12 4.65
CA ASP A 127 9.10 10.43 3.49
C ASP A 127 8.74 9.58 2.28
N HIS A 128 8.40 8.31 2.49
CA HIS A 128 7.87 7.46 1.43
C HIS A 128 6.53 7.99 0.89
N ASP A 129 5.59 8.39 1.74
CA ASP A 129 4.29 8.94 1.32
C ASP A 129 4.45 10.22 0.47
N LYS A 130 5.40 11.10 0.81
CA LYS A 130 5.71 12.30 0.01
C LYS A 130 6.19 11.94 -1.40
N ILE A 131 6.96 10.86 -1.56
CA ILE A 131 7.42 10.40 -2.89
C ILE A 131 6.23 9.93 -3.73
N LEU A 132 5.33 9.16 -3.12
CA LEU A 132 4.09 8.67 -3.75
C LEU A 132 3.22 9.83 -4.23
N GLU A 133 3.11 10.90 -3.44
CA GLU A 133 2.37 12.12 -3.78
C GLU A 133 2.83 12.78 -5.09
N HIS A 134 4.13 12.73 -5.38
CA HIS A 134 4.72 13.33 -6.58
C HIS A 134 4.86 12.32 -7.73
N ARG A 135 4.56 11.04 -7.50
CA ARG A 135 4.74 9.94 -8.45
C ARG A 135 3.61 8.92 -8.31
N PRO A 136 2.38 9.24 -8.75
CA PRO A 136 1.20 8.42 -8.47
C PRO A 136 1.26 6.99 -9.05
N LEU A 137 2.13 6.73 -10.04
CA LEU A 137 2.37 5.38 -10.56
C LEU A 137 3.24 4.52 -9.62
N THR A 138 4.05 5.15 -8.77
CA THR A 138 4.88 4.44 -7.78
C THR A 138 4.05 3.85 -6.64
N ASP A 139 2.83 4.33 -6.42
CA ASP A 139 1.83 3.74 -5.50
C ASP A 139 1.47 2.30 -5.88
N TYR A 140 1.77 1.89 -7.13
CA TYR A 140 1.58 0.55 -7.65
C TYR A 140 2.90 -0.22 -7.80
N GLY A 141 4.02 0.26 -7.25
CA GLY A 141 5.32 -0.41 -7.38
C GLY A 141 5.88 -0.43 -8.81
N ILE A 142 5.41 0.49 -9.66
CA ILE A 142 5.99 0.77 -10.97
C ILE A 142 6.97 1.91 -10.77
N GLU A 143 8.24 1.57 -10.54
CA GLU A 143 9.29 2.57 -10.52
C GLU A 143 9.58 3.01 -11.96
N PRO A 144 9.59 4.32 -12.27
CA PRO A 144 10.09 4.79 -13.55
C PRO A 144 11.59 4.46 -13.63
N ASP A 145 12.00 3.81 -14.71
CA ASP A 145 13.41 3.49 -14.98
C ASP A 145 14.25 4.79 -14.90
N PRO A 146 15.26 4.86 -14.00
CA PRO A 146 16.09 6.06 -13.85
C PRO A 146 16.75 6.52 -15.17
N LEU A 147 16.98 5.60 -16.10
CA LEU A 147 17.61 5.89 -17.39
C LEU A 147 16.66 6.55 -18.40
N HIS A 148 15.34 6.39 -18.22
CA HIS A 148 14.33 6.96 -19.13
C HIS A 148 13.84 8.35 -18.71
N LEU A 149 14.25 8.87 -17.55
CA LEU A 149 13.83 10.19 -17.07
C LEU A 149 14.60 11.35 -17.72
N ALA A 150 15.79 11.08 -18.26
CA ALA A 150 16.65 12.11 -18.86
C ALA A 150 16.17 12.57 -20.25
N ASP A 151 15.35 11.77 -20.93
CA ASP A 151 15.01 11.98 -22.35
C ASP A 151 13.55 12.40 -22.60
N MET A 152 12.73 12.61 -21.56
CA MET A 152 11.36 13.09 -21.78
C MET A 152 11.29 14.62 -21.68
N PRO A 153 11.01 15.35 -22.79
CA PRO A 153 10.58 16.74 -22.67
C PRO A 153 9.30 16.77 -21.85
N ALA A 154 9.15 17.78 -20.99
CA ALA A 154 8.00 17.97 -20.12
C ALA A 154 6.71 18.14 -20.94
N VAL A 155 6.11 17.03 -21.37
CA VAL A 155 4.79 17.01 -21.99
C VAL A 155 3.79 17.05 -20.86
N GLY A 156 3.20 18.22 -20.65
CA GLY A 156 2.03 18.37 -19.78
C GLY A 156 0.93 17.41 -20.25
N TYR A 157 0.56 16.47 -19.39
CA TYR A 157 -0.54 15.56 -19.64
C TYR A 157 -1.87 16.34 -19.54
N SER A 158 -2.30 16.91 -20.66
CA SER A 158 -3.68 17.36 -20.85
C SER A 158 -4.56 16.14 -21.08
N LEU A 159 -5.10 15.59 -20.00
CA LEU A 159 -6.12 14.56 -20.05
C LEU A 159 -7.44 15.18 -20.56
N GLY A 160 -7.84 14.82 -21.78
CA GLY A 160 -9.24 14.87 -22.22
C GLY A 160 -9.61 16.02 -23.16
N ARG A 161 -9.67 15.73 -24.47
CA ARG A 161 -10.69 16.32 -25.34
C ARG A 161 -11.18 15.25 -26.32
N TYR A 162 -12.38 14.76 -26.05
CA TYR A 162 -13.19 13.98 -26.98
C TYR A 162 -13.66 14.97 -28.07
N GLU A 163 -13.20 14.80 -29.31
CA GLU A 163 -13.86 15.42 -30.47
C GLU A 163 -14.34 14.33 -31.42
N ASP A 164 -15.65 14.11 -31.35
CA ASP A 164 -16.44 13.33 -32.27
C ASP A 164 -16.80 14.24 -33.45
N LYS A 165 -16.30 13.96 -34.65
CA LYS A 165 -16.72 14.66 -35.89
C LYS A 165 -16.77 13.71 -37.07
N TRP A 166 -17.95 13.11 -37.25
CA TRP A 166 -18.47 12.78 -38.57
C TRP A 166 -19.44 13.88 -39.01
N SER A 167 -19.11 14.57 -40.10
CA SER A 167 -20.03 15.33 -40.95
C SER A 167 -19.49 15.26 -42.40
N PRO A 168 -20.30 14.80 -43.38
CA PRO A 168 -19.82 14.45 -44.70
C PRO A 168 -20.15 15.52 -45.74
N GLU A 169 -19.56 16.71 -45.69
CA GLU A 169 -19.60 17.66 -46.83
C GLU A 169 -18.31 18.44 -46.92
N ASP A 170 -17.46 18.08 -47.88
CA ASP A 170 -16.87 19.09 -48.78
C ASP A 170 -16.48 18.46 -50.11
N ARG A 171 -17.35 18.80 -51.05
CA ARG A 171 -17.47 18.34 -52.42
C ARG A 171 -16.38 19.01 -53.24
N TRP A 172 -15.54 18.17 -53.84
CA TRP A 172 -14.51 18.52 -54.80
C TRP A 172 -14.98 19.52 -55.87
N TYR A 173 -14.60 20.78 -55.71
CA TYR A 173 -14.38 21.70 -56.81
C TYR A 173 -12.89 22.01 -56.89
N SER A 174 -12.18 21.21 -57.70
CA SER A 174 -11.04 21.70 -58.49
C SER A 174 -10.84 20.75 -59.66
N ARG A 175 -11.71 20.93 -60.65
CA ARG A 175 -11.51 20.54 -62.03
C ARG A 175 -10.36 21.39 -62.59
N ASN A 176 -9.49 20.74 -63.37
CA ASN A 176 -8.63 21.31 -64.42
C ASN A 176 -7.27 21.87 -64.01
N TYR A 177 -6.21 21.09 -64.23
CA TYR A 177 -5.19 21.36 -65.26
C TYR A 177 -4.70 20.01 -65.82
N MET A 178 -4.84 19.86 -67.15
CA MET A 178 -4.29 18.89 -68.12
C MET A 178 -3.91 17.47 -67.69
#